data_AF-A0A4Q3W4E3-F1
#
_entry.id   AF-A0A4Q3W4E3-F1
#
_cell.length_a   1.000
_cell.length_b   1.000
_cell.length_c   1.000
_cell.angle_alpha   90.00
_cell.angle_beta   90.00
_cell.angle_gamma   90.00
#
_symmetry.space_group_name_H-M   'P 1'
#
loop_
_entity.id
_entity.type
_entity.pdbx_description
1 polymer ?
#
loop_
_entity_poly.entity_id
_entity_poly.type
_entity_poly.pdbx_seq_one_letter_code
_entity_poly.pdbx_strand_id
1 'polypeptide(L)'
;MDPNNPVVRLCVAGMEAEAAGEPERALQFFTLAWEARKDDFDAAIAAHYIGRHQATLEDTLHWNEVALAHADEVKDGRAAEFYPSMYLNVGHAHEALGNIPAAKLHYELAEARVDELPDTEYSVMIRRGLLAAIKRLG
;
A
#
# COMPACT_ATOMS: atom_id res chain seq x y z
N MET A 1 -13.31 4.62 -6.75
CA MET A 1 -13.65 4.32 -5.34
C MET A 1 -15.04 4.83 -5.03
N ASP A 2 -15.84 4.07 -4.29
CA ASP A 2 -17.15 4.52 -3.81
C ASP A 2 -16.97 5.46 -2.60
N PRO A 3 -17.32 6.75 -2.70
CA PRO A 3 -17.17 7.70 -1.60
C PRO A 3 -18.10 7.42 -0.41
N ASN A 4 -19.11 6.56 -0.57
CA ASN A 4 -19.98 6.13 0.53
C ASN A 4 -19.42 4.94 1.31
N ASN A 5 -18.32 4.35 0.85
CA ASN A 5 -17.68 3.26 1.56
C ASN A 5 -17.07 3.79 2.89
N PRO A 6 -17.52 3.27 4.05
CA PRO A 6 -17.04 3.73 5.35
C PRO A 6 -15.52 3.54 5.52
N VAL A 7 -14.95 2.48 4.93
CA VAL A 7 -13.50 2.22 4.98
C VAL A 7 -12.73 3.31 4.24
N VAL A 8 -13.15 3.64 3.02
CA VAL A 8 -12.52 4.71 2.22
C VAL A 8 -12.58 6.04 2.97
N ARG A 9 -13.72 6.37 3.59
CA ARG A 9 -13.87 7.62 4.37
C ARG A 9 -12.95 7.66 5.60
N LEU A 10 -12.82 6.54 6.31
CA LEU A 10 -11.91 6.43 7.45
C LEU A 10 -10.45 6.54 7.01
N CYS A 11 -10.06 5.91 5.90
CA CYS A 11 -8.73 6.08 5.32
C CYS A 11 -8.45 7.52 4.88
N VAL A 12 -9.43 8.23 4.32
CA VAL A 12 -9.30 9.66 4.01
C VAL A 12 -9.07 10.48 5.27
N ALA A 13 -9.87 10.27 6.32
CA ALA A 13 -9.67 10.96 7.60
C ALA A 13 -8.29 10.65 8.23
N GLY A 14 -7.80 9.41 8.07
CA GLY A 14 -6.46 9.02 8.49
C GLY A 14 -5.38 9.78 7.70
N MET A 15 -5.50 9.89 6.37
CA MET A 15 -4.57 10.69 5.55
C MET A 15 -4.59 12.18 5.90
N GLU A 16 -5.76 12.73 6.23
CA GLU A 16 -5.86 14.12 6.72
C GLU A 16 -5.12 14.30 8.05
N ALA A 17 -5.23 13.33 8.97
CA ALA A 17 -4.48 13.33 10.22
C ALA A 17 -2.96 13.20 9.98
N GLU A 18 -2.52 12.39 9.01
CA GLU A 18 -1.11 12.35 8.59
C GLU A 18 -0.62 13.71 8.11
N ALA A 19 -1.40 14.37 7.26
CA ALA A 19 -1.07 15.70 6.74
C ALA A 19 -1.02 16.76 7.85
N ALA A 20 -1.77 16.57 8.93
CA ALA A 20 -1.75 17.40 10.13
C ALA A 20 -0.59 17.05 11.10
N GLY A 21 0.18 16.00 10.84
CA GLY A 21 1.26 15.56 11.73
C GLY A 21 0.77 14.79 12.97
N GLU A 22 -0.38 14.13 12.88
CA GLU A 22 -1.04 13.39 13.97
C GLU A 22 -1.00 11.85 13.72
N PRO A 23 0.18 11.19 13.80
CA PRO A 23 0.33 9.79 13.40
C PRO A 23 -0.48 8.81 14.26
N GLU A 24 -0.60 9.04 15.57
CA GLU A 24 -1.41 8.19 16.46
C GLU A 24 -2.89 8.23 16.06
N ARG A 25 -3.39 9.41 15.69
CA ARG A 25 -4.78 9.59 15.25
C ARG A 25 -5.01 9.01 13.86
N ALA A 26 -4.02 9.13 12.97
CA ALA A 26 -4.06 8.48 11.67
C ALA A 26 -4.22 6.95 11.83
N LEU A 27 -3.38 6.33 12.67
CA LEU A 27 -3.46 4.90 12.97
C LEU A 27 -4.84 4.52 13.53
N GLN A 28 -5.39 5.30 14.46
CA GLN A 28 -6.75 5.05 14.99
C GLN A 28 -7.80 5.00 13.87
N PHE A 29 -7.77 5.93 12.92
CA PHE A 29 -8.70 5.91 11.79
C PHE A 29 -8.48 4.69 10.89
N PHE A 30 -7.24 4.30 10.63
CA PHE A 30 -6.94 3.12 9.81
C PHE A 30 -7.34 1.80 10.50
N THR A 31 -7.19 1.71 11.82
CA THR A 31 -7.69 0.57 12.61
C THR A 31 -9.22 0.48 12.56
N LEU A 32 -9.92 1.62 12.71
CA LEU A 32 -11.38 1.64 12.54
C LEU A 32 -11.78 1.24 11.12
N ALA A 33 -11.01 1.64 10.10
CA ALA A 33 -11.25 1.25 8.72
C ALA A 33 -11.12 -0.28 8.55
N TRP A 34 -10.10 -0.88 9.17
CA TRP A 34 -9.92 -2.32 9.20
C TRP A 34 -11.09 -3.01 9.88
N GLU A 35 -11.55 -2.55 11.04
CA GLU A 35 -12.72 -3.12 11.72
C GLU A 35 -14.02 -3.00 10.92
N ALA A 36 -14.15 -1.95 10.09
CA ALA A 36 -15.33 -1.68 9.27
C ALA A 36 -15.35 -2.39 7.91
N ARG A 37 -14.29 -3.13 7.55
CA ARG A 37 -14.14 -3.79 6.25
C ARG A 37 -15.27 -4.79 5.97
N LYS A 38 -15.76 -4.81 4.74
CA LYS A 38 -16.83 -5.72 4.31
C LYS A 38 -16.37 -6.78 3.33
N ASP A 39 -15.25 -6.54 2.66
CA ASP A 39 -14.69 -7.42 1.65
C ASP A 39 -13.15 -7.29 1.60
N ASP A 40 -12.52 -8.05 0.72
CA ASP A 40 -11.07 -8.06 0.57
C ASP A 40 -10.51 -6.75 -0.01
N PHE A 41 -11.30 -5.98 -0.74
CA PHE A 41 -10.83 -4.67 -1.23
C PHE A 41 -10.75 -3.66 -0.08
N ASP A 42 -11.76 -3.63 0.78
CA ASP A 42 -11.73 -2.85 2.02
C ASP A 42 -10.54 -3.28 2.91
N ALA A 43 -10.34 -4.60 3.04
CA ALA A 43 -9.25 -5.17 3.82
C ALA A 43 -7.88 -4.72 3.27
N ALA A 44 -7.69 -4.80 1.95
CA ALA A 44 -6.45 -4.41 1.30
C ALA A 44 -6.12 -2.92 1.51
N ILE A 45 -7.11 -2.04 1.37
CA ILE A 45 -6.94 -0.60 1.59
C ILE A 45 -6.57 -0.33 3.05
N ALA A 46 -7.36 -0.85 4.00
CA ALA A 46 -7.14 -0.58 5.42
C ALA A 46 -5.77 -1.12 5.89
N ALA A 47 -5.41 -2.35 5.50
CA ALA A 47 -4.12 -2.95 5.82
C ALA A 47 -2.94 -2.12 5.30
N HIS A 48 -3.03 -1.62 4.06
CA HIS A 48 -1.99 -0.77 3.48
C HIS A 48 -1.73 0.47 4.36
N TYR A 49 -2.79 1.16 4.78
CA TYR A 49 -2.62 2.36 5.60
C TYR A 49 -2.17 2.05 7.04
N ILE A 50 -2.62 0.94 7.63
CA ILE A 50 -2.08 0.47 8.92
C ILE A 50 -0.58 0.23 8.82
N GLY A 51 -0.11 -0.41 7.74
CA GLY A 51 1.31 -0.71 7.52
C GLY A 51 2.22 0.52 7.52
N ARG A 52 1.70 1.71 7.25
CA ARG A 52 2.47 2.98 7.28
C ARG A 52 2.79 3.48 8.70
N HIS A 53 2.10 2.96 9.72
CA HIS A 53 2.16 3.43 11.11
C HIS A 53 2.54 2.31 12.08
N GLN A 54 3.55 1.52 11.72
CA GLN A 54 4.03 0.43 12.57
C GLN A 54 5.32 0.79 13.30
N ALA A 55 5.49 0.22 14.50
CA ALA A 55 6.67 0.47 15.32
C ALA A 55 7.91 -0.28 14.81
N THR A 56 7.71 -1.38 14.07
CA THR A 56 8.78 -2.24 13.57
C THR A 56 8.70 -2.39 12.05
N LEU A 57 9.85 -2.70 11.45
CA LEU A 57 9.92 -2.98 10.01
C LEU A 57 9.23 -4.32 9.68
N GLU A 58 9.26 -5.27 10.61
CA GLU A 58 8.60 -6.56 10.50
C GLU A 58 7.07 -6.41 10.48
N ASP A 59 6.50 -5.59 11.35
CA ASP A 59 5.07 -5.28 11.33
C ASP A 59 4.69 -4.49 10.07
N THR A 60 5.56 -3.58 9.63
CA THR A 60 5.39 -2.87 8.35
C THR A 60 5.30 -3.85 7.18
N LEU A 61 6.22 -4.82 7.11
CA LEU A 61 6.20 -5.87 6.09
C LEU A 61 4.92 -6.70 6.21
N HIS A 62 4.59 -7.18 7.41
CA HIS A 62 3.42 -8.00 7.67
C HIS A 62 2.13 -7.34 7.14
N TRP A 63 1.89 -6.07 7.46
CA TRP A 63 0.69 -5.37 7.01
C TRP A 63 0.67 -5.12 5.50
N ASN A 64 1.83 -4.88 4.87
CA ASN A 64 1.91 -4.77 3.41
C ASN A 64 1.63 -6.11 2.72
N GLU A 65 2.11 -7.23 3.29
CA GLU A 65 1.80 -8.58 2.80
C GLU A 65 0.31 -8.92 2.98
N VAL A 66 -0.29 -8.54 4.12
CA VAL A 66 -1.74 -8.67 4.35
C VAL A 66 -2.53 -7.86 3.32
N ALA A 67 -2.11 -6.63 3.02
CA ALA A 67 -2.75 -5.80 2.02
C ALA A 67 -2.71 -6.44 0.64
N LEU A 68 -1.53 -6.96 0.24
CA LEU A 68 -1.35 -7.64 -1.04
C LEU A 68 -2.16 -8.94 -1.13
N ALA A 69 -2.16 -9.76 -0.08
CA ALA A 69 -2.90 -11.01 -0.05
C ALA A 69 -4.42 -10.79 -0.19
N HIS A 70 -4.97 -9.76 0.46
CA HIS A 70 -6.36 -9.40 0.27
C HIS A 70 -6.61 -8.84 -1.15
N ALA A 71 -5.71 -8.03 -1.70
CA ALA A 71 -5.85 -7.55 -3.08
C ALA A 71 -5.89 -8.69 -4.11
N ASP A 72 -5.12 -9.76 -3.89
CA ASP A 72 -5.14 -10.98 -4.72
C ASP A 72 -6.49 -11.71 -4.68
N GLU A 73 -7.26 -11.56 -3.59
CA GLU A 73 -8.61 -12.12 -3.48
C GLU A 73 -9.71 -11.30 -4.17
N VAL A 74 -9.41 -10.06 -4.57
CA VAL A 74 -10.35 -9.19 -5.28
C VAL A 74 -10.46 -9.60 -6.76
N LYS A 75 -11.51 -10.37 -7.10
CA LYS A 75 -11.69 -10.96 -8.45
C LYS A 75 -12.40 -10.06 -9.48
N ASP A 76 -12.99 -8.96 -9.04
CA ASP A 76 -13.75 -8.02 -9.89
C ASP A 76 -12.89 -6.93 -10.54
N GLY A 77 -11.56 -7.00 -10.36
CA GLY A 77 -10.59 -6.13 -11.03
C GLY A 77 -10.39 -4.75 -10.38
N ARG A 78 -11.18 -4.37 -9.37
CA ARG A 78 -11.07 -3.03 -8.73
C ARG A 78 -9.75 -2.81 -7.97
N ALA A 79 -8.99 -3.87 -7.69
CA ALA A 79 -7.66 -3.80 -7.09
C ALA A 79 -6.52 -3.56 -8.12
N ALA A 80 -6.79 -3.65 -9.42
CA ALA A 80 -5.78 -3.68 -10.48
C ALA A 80 -4.78 -2.50 -10.41
N GLU A 81 -5.29 -1.28 -10.28
CA GLU A 81 -4.48 -0.05 -10.26
C GLU A 81 -3.61 0.09 -8.99
N PHE A 82 -3.87 -0.70 -7.95
CA PHE A 82 -3.12 -0.62 -6.69
C PHE A 82 -1.91 -1.55 -6.66
N TYR A 83 -1.87 -2.59 -7.49
CA TYR A 83 -0.79 -3.59 -7.46
C TYR A 83 0.62 -3.00 -7.62
N PRO A 84 0.90 -2.05 -8.54
CA PRO A 84 2.23 -1.47 -8.63
C PRO A 84 2.68 -0.82 -7.31
N SER A 85 1.77 -0.11 -6.63
CA SER A 85 2.06 0.50 -5.33
C SER A 85 2.20 -0.52 -4.21
N MET A 86 1.37 -1.57 -4.19
CA MET A 86 1.45 -2.64 -3.19
C MET A 86 2.76 -3.41 -3.29
N TYR A 87 3.16 -3.80 -4.51
CA TYR A 87 4.45 -4.44 -4.74
C TYR A 87 5.62 -3.51 -4.38
N LEU A 88 5.54 -2.22 -4.72
CA LEU A 88 6.56 -1.24 -4.32
C LEU A 88 6.72 -1.18 -2.79
N ASN A 89 5.61 -1.18 -2.04
CA ASN A 89 5.65 -1.11 -0.58
C ASN A 89 6.17 -2.40 0.07
N VAL A 90 5.77 -3.58 -0.41
CA VAL A 90 6.32 -4.86 0.07
C VAL A 90 7.82 -4.95 -0.25
N GLY A 91 8.22 -4.55 -1.46
CA GLY A 91 9.63 -4.50 -1.85
C GLY A 91 10.45 -3.57 -0.96
N HIS A 92 9.92 -2.39 -0.65
CA HIS A 92 10.56 -1.43 0.24
C HIS A 92 10.68 -1.95 1.68
N ALA A 93 9.66 -2.62 2.20
CA ALA A 93 9.72 -3.23 3.52
C ALA A 93 10.78 -4.35 3.59
N HIS A 94 10.85 -5.22 2.58
CA HIS A 94 11.93 -6.20 2.47
C HIS A 94 13.31 -5.55 2.35
N GLU A 95 13.44 -4.48 1.56
CA GLU A 95 14.69 -3.74 1.41
C GLU A 95 15.18 -3.20 2.76
N ALA A 96 14.28 -2.58 3.52
CA ALA A 96 14.58 -2.03 4.84
C ALA A 96 15.03 -3.11 5.85
N LEU A 97 14.49 -4.32 5.73
CA LEU A 97 14.89 -5.49 6.53
C LEU A 97 16.18 -6.17 6.02
N GLY A 98 16.76 -5.69 4.92
CA GLY A 98 17.95 -6.29 4.30
C GLY A 98 17.67 -7.54 3.46
N ASN A 99 16.40 -7.87 3.21
CA ASN A 99 15.97 -9.02 2.41
C ASN A 99 16.02 -8.68 0.90
N ILE A 100 17.23 -8.36 0.41
CA ILE A 100 17.45 -7.84 -0.94
C ILE A 100 16.85 -8.70 -2.06
N PRO A 101 16.95 -10.04 -2.05
CA PRO A 101 16.33 -10.86 -3.11
C PRO A 101 14.80 -10.69 -3.18
N ALA A 102 14.14 -10.64 -2.03
CA ALA A 102 12.69 -10.44 -1.97
C ALA A 102 12.30 -9.01 -2.39
N ALA A 103 13.11 -8.01 -2.02
CA ALA A 103 12.91 -6.63 -2.45
C ALA A 103 12.96 -6.51 -3.98
N LYS A 104 13.99 -7.08 -4.62
CA LYS A 104 14.15 -7.09 -6.08
C LYS A 104 12.97 -7.73 -6.79
N LEU A 105 12.56 -8.92 -6.33
CA LEU A 105 11.41 -9.64 -6.90
C LEU A 105 10.15 -8.75 -6.91
N HIS A 106 9.86 -8.07 -5.80
CA HIS A 106 8.68 -7.21 -5.72
C HIS A 106 8.81 -5.95 -6.59
N TYR A 107 10.00 -5.37 -6.72
CA TYR A 107 10.21 -4.26 -7.64
C TYR A 107 10.05 -4.68 -9.11
N GLU A 108 10.49 -5.88 -9.49
CA GLU A 108 10.25 -6.44 -10.83
C GLU A 108 8.75 -6.67 -11.08
N LEU A 109 8.00 -7.17 -10.08
CA LEU A 109 6.54 -7.31 -10.16
C LEU A 109 5.84 -5.95 -10.30
N ALA A 110 6.32 -4.92 -9.61
CA ALA A 110 5.82 -3.56 -9.76
C ALA A 110 6.11 -3.00 -11.16
N GLU A 111 7.32 -3.21 -11.68
CA GLU A 111 7.75 -2.77 -13.01
C GLU A 111 6.93 -3.40 -14.13
N ALA A 112 6.61 -4.69 -14.00
CA ALA A 112 5.79 -5.40 -14.98
C ALA A 112 4.36 -4.84 -15.12
N ARG A 113 3.87 -4.06 -14.14
CA ARG A 113 2.50 -3.52 -14.11
C ARG A 113 2.43 -2.00 -14.14
N VAL A 114 3.52 -1.29 -13.86
CA VAL A 114 3.48 0.16 -13.69
C VAL A 114 3.05 0.87 -14.98
N ASP A 115 3.38 0.31 -16.15
CA ASP A 115 2.98 0.82 -17.47
C ASP A 115 1.48 0.73 -17.76
N GLU A 116 0.72 -0.05 -16.99
CA GLU A 116 -0.74 -0.15 -17.09
C GLU A 116 -1.47 1.00 -16.39
N LEU A 117 -0.77 1.78 -15.54
CA LEU A 117 -1.38 2.88 -14.80
C LEU A 117 -1.68 4.08 -15.72
N PRO A 118 -2.84 4.75 -15.55
CA PRO A 118 -3.16 5.97 -16.27
C PRO A 118 -2.19 7.09 -15.88
N ASP A 119 -1.91 8.02 -16.79
CA ASP A 119 -1.04 9.17 -16.54
C ASP A 119 -1.70 10.15 -15.56
N THR A 120 -1.33 10.04 -14.29
CA THR A 120 -1.85 10.82 -13.16
C THR A 120 -0.70 11.22 -12.25
N GLU A 121 -0.89 12.21 -11.37
CA GLU A 121 0.14 12.57 -10.38
C GLU A 121 0.51 11.38 -9.48
N TYR A 122 -0.48 10.53 -9.18
CA TYR A 122 -0.28 9.31 -8.42
C TYR A 122 0.61 8.31 -9.16
N SER A 123 0.33 7.98 -10.42
CA SER A 123 1.14 7.03 -11.19
C SER A 123 2.56 7.54 -11.45
N VAL A 124 2.73 8.86 -11.65
CA VAL A 124 4.06 9.50 -11.74
C VAL A 124 4.85 9.30 -10.45
N MET A 125 4.22 9.43 -9.28
CA MET A 125 4.86 9.17 -8.00
C MET A 125 5.34 7.72 -7.88
N ILE A 126 4.48 6.75 -8.23
CA ILE A 126 4.81 5.32 -8.21
C ILE A 126 5.98 5.01 -9.15
N ARG A 127 5.94 5.48 -10.40
CA ARG A 127 7.02 5.31 -11.39
C ARG A 127 8.35 5.85 -10.87
N ARG A 128 8.33 7.06 -10.28
CA ARG A 128 9.54 7.68 -9.73
C ARG A 128 10.11 6.88 -8.56
N GLY A 129 9.25 6.43 -7.65
CA GLY A 129 9.64 5.60 -6.50
C GLY A 129 10.29 4.29 -6.95
N LEU A 130 9.65 3.62 -7.91
CA LEU A 130 10.14 2.37 -8.47
C LEU A 130 11.49 2.53 -9.19
N LEU A 131 11.63 3.55 -10.05
CA LEU A 131 12.89 3.83 -10.75
C LEU A 131 14.04 4.08 -9.76
N ALA A 132 13.77 4.82 -8.69
CA ALA A 132 14.77 5.08 -7.66
C ALA A 132 15.17 3.79 -6.92
N ALA A 133 14.21 2.89 -6.67
CA ALA A 133 14.43 1.62 -6.02
C ALA A 133 15.26 0.65 -6.88
N ILE A 134 14.87 0.47 -8.15
CA ILE A 134 15.61 -0.36 -9.12
C ILE A 134 17.04 0.15 -9.28
N LYS A 135 17.24 1.47 -9.44
CA LYS A 135 18.59 2.05 -9.56
C LYS A 135 19.47 1.81 -8.33
N ARG A 136 18.87 1.72 -7.14
CA ARG A 136 19.61 1.53 -5.89
C ARG A 136 20.03 0.07 -5.67
N LEU A 137 19.23 -0.88 -6.18
CA LEU A 137 19.49 -2.32 -6.02
C LEU A 137 20.13 -2.99 -7.25
N GLY A 138 20.15 -2.32 -8.40
CA GLY A 138 20.88 -2.72 -9.61
C GLY A 138 22.38 -2.49 -9.49
#